data_AF-A0A821F600-F1
#
_entry.id   AF-A0A821F600-F1
#
_cell.length_a   1.000
_cell.length_b   1.000
_cell.length_c   1.000
_cell.angle_alpha   90.00
_cell.angle_beta   90.00
_cell.angle_gamma   90.00
#
_symmetry.space_group_name_H-M   'P 1'
#
loop_
_entity.id
_entity.type
_entity.pdbx_description
1 polymer ?
#
loop_
_entity_poly.entity_id
_entity_poly.type
_entity_poly.pdbx_seq_one_letter_code
_entity_poly.pdbx_strand_id
1 'polypeptide(L)' 'MKLSRHKYIRRILNYYRTNFNIEFPFIILIDGTFAFEALKWKIQIDEQLKAYLETQQIICSTSLCAIKETELL' A
#
# COMPACT_ATOMS: atom_id res chain seq x y z
N MET A 1 2.65 2.28 -27.29
CA MET A 1 2.19 3.24 -26.26
C MET A 1 2.59 2.70 -24.90
N LYS A 2 3.51 3.37 -24.19
CA LYS A 2 3.92 2.97 -22.84
C LYS A 2 2.70 3.12 -21.91
N LEU A 3 2.25 2.04 -21.28
CA LEU A 3 1.13 2.11 -20.33
C LEU A 3 1.54 3.04 -19.18
N SER A 4 0.68 3.99 -18.82
CA SER A 4 0.91 4.79 -17.61
C SER A 4 0.82 3.90 -16.39
N ARG A 5 1.59 4.23 -15.35
CA ARG A 5 1.64 3.48 -14.09
C ARG A 5 0.24 3.30 -13.47
N HIS A 6 -0.59 4.35 -13.52
CA HIS A 6 -1.97 4.31 -13.06
C HIS A 6 -2.85 3.37 -13.89
N LYS A 7 -2.74 3.39 -15.23
CA LYS A 7 -3.51 2.47 -16.09
C LYS A 7 -3.14 1.02 -15.82
N TYR A 8 -1.85 0.75 -15.54
CA TYR A 8 -1.38 -0.58 -15.18
C TYR A 8 -1.97 -1.05 -13.84
N ILE A 9 -2.00 -0.17 -12.83
CA ILE A 9 -2.57 -0.48 -11.52
C ILE A 9 -4.06 -0.75 -11.57
N ARG A 10 -4.84 0.06 -12.28
CA ARG A 10 -6.28 -0.20 -12.44
C ARG A 10 -6.54 -1.60 -12.97
N ARG A 11 -5.73 -2.05 -13.94
CA ARG A 11 -5.84 -3.41 -14.49
C ARG A 11 -5.54 -4.48 -13.44
N ILE A 12 -4.49 -4.28 -12.64
CA ILE A 12 -4.11 -5.23 -11.57
C ILE A 12 -5.18 -5.29 -10.48
N LEU A 13 -5.64 -4.12 -10.00
CA LEU A 13 -6.66 -4.07 -8.95
C LEU A 13 -7.97 -4.70 -9.40
N ASN A 14 -8.40 -4.44 -10.65
CA ASN A 14 -9.58 -5.11 -11.21
C ASN A 14 -9.39 -6.63 -11.30
N TYR A 15 -8.21 -7.11 -11.69
CA TYR A 15 -7.92 -8.53 -11.71
C TYR A 15 -8.06 -9.16 -10.31
N TYR A 16 -7.51 -8.52 -9.28
CA TYR A 16 -7.63 -9.01 -7.90
C TYR A 16 -9.07 -8.95 -7.37
N ARG A 17 -9.79 -7.88 -7.69
CA ARG A 17 -11.20 -7.74 -7.31
C ARG A 17 -12.07 -8.83 -7.92
N THR A 18 -11.94 -9.06 -9.23
CA THR A 18 -12.81 -10.01 -9.95
C THR A 18 -12.48 -11.47 -9.62
N ASN A 19 -11.21 -11.81 -9.40
CA ASN A 19 -10.80 -13.21 -9.26
C ASN A 19 -10.59 -13.65 -7.80
N PHE A 20 -10.32 -12.73 -6.89
CA PHE A 20 -9.98 -13.03 -5.49
C PHE A 20 -10.91 -12.37 -4.47
N ASN A 21 -11.98 -11.70 -4.93
CA ASN A 21 -12.94 -10.99 -4.08
C ASN A 21 -12.28 -10.00 -3.11
N ILE A 22 -11.14 -9.42 -3.52
CA ILE A 22 -10.49 -8.36 -2.75
C ILE A 22 -11.26 -7.07 -3.03
N GLU A 23 -12.11 -6.70 -2.09
CA GLU A 23 -12.93 -5.49 -2.14
C GLU A 23 -12.43 -4.42 -1.16
N PHE A 24 -13.06 -3.25 -1.24
CA PHE A 24 -12.76 -2.14 -0.37
C PHE A 24 -13.35 -2.33 1.04
N PRO A 25 -12.73 -1.74 2.08
CA PRO A 25 -11.45 -1.01 2.03
C PRO A 25 -10.25 -1.96 1.92
N PHE A 26 -9.25 -1.59 1.11
CA PHE A 26 -8.03 -2.38 0.99
C PHE A 26 -7.20 -2.27 2.28
N ILE A 27 -6.94 -3.41 2.90
CA ILE A 27 -6.04 -3.50 4.05
C ILE A 27 -4.62 -3.69 3.51
N ILE A 28 -3.77 -2.69 3.70
CA ILE A 28 -2.38 -2.71 3.25
C ILE A 28 -1.48 -2.95 4.46
N LEU A 29 -0.80 -4.09 4.46
CA LEU A 29 0.20 -4.41 5.46
C LEU A 29 1.51 -3.68 5.14
N ILE A 30 2.01 -2.94 6.13
CA ILE A 30 3.26 -2.20 6.07
C ILE A 30 4.23 -2.81 7.09
N ASP A 31 5.45 -3.09 6.65
CA ASP A 31 6.54 -3.54 7.51
C ASP A 31 7.42 -2.37 8.00
N GLY A 32 8.33 -2.68 8.93
CA GLY A 32 9.24 -1.68 9.51
C GLY A 32 10.18 -1.08 8.48
N THR A 33 10.70 -1.88 7.55
CA THR A 33 11.64 -1.43 6.51
C THR A 33 10.99 -0.42 5.55
N PHE A 34 9.78 -0.69 5.09
CA PHE A 34 9.03 0.24 4.24
C PHE A 34 8.71 1.53 4.99
N ALA A 35 8.24 1.42 6.24
CA ALA A 35 7.92 2.58 7.06
C ALA A 35 9.14 3.45 7.34
N PHE A 36 10.30 2.85 7.61
CA PHE A 36 11.56 3.55 7.86
C PHE A 36 12.05 4.32 6.63
N GLU A 37 12.04 3.69 5.44
CA GLU A 37 12.41 4.39 4.21
C GLU A 37 11.41 5.49 3.86
N ALA A 38 10.10 5.26 4.03
CA ALA A 38 9.10 6.30 3.82
C ALA A 38 9.33 7.51 4.74
N LEU A 39 9.68 7.27 6.01
CA LEU A 39 10.02 8.31 6.97
C LEU A 39 11.27 9.11 6.55
N LYS A 40 12.33 8.42 6.12
CA LYS A 40 13.59 9.02 5.64
C LYS A 40 13.37 9.98 4.47
N TRP A 41 12.49 9.62 3.54
CA TRP A 41 12.13 10.44 2.38
C TRP A 41 10.96 11.41 2.65
N LYS A 42 10.46 11.47 3.89
CA LYS A 42 9.33 12.31 4.31
C LYS A 42 8.06 12.07 3.48
N ILE A 43 7.82 10.81 3.11
CA ILE A 43 6.64 10.39 2.36
C ILE A 43 5.52 10.05 3.34
N GLN A 44 4.40 10.74 3.23
CA GLN A 44 3.16 10.36 3.91
C GLN A 44 2.58 9.12 3.23
N ILE A 45 2.72 7.97 3.87
CA ILE A 45 2.39 6.66 3.28
C ILE A 45 0.93 6.59 2.85
N ASP A 46 0.00 7.01 3.72
CA ASP A 46 -1.44 6.93 3.47
C ASP A 46 -1.84 7.76 2.24
N GLU A 47 -1.40 9.02 2.18
CA GLU A 47 -1.68 9.92 1.05
C GLU A 47 -1.09 9.39 -0.26
N GLN A 48 0.16 8.93 -0.21
CA GLN A 48 0.86 8.44 -1.40
C GLN A 48 0.22 7.15 -1.93
N LEU A 49 -0.22 6.24 -1.04
CA LEU A 49 -0.92 5.02 -1.45
C LEU A 49 -2.30 5.32 -2.03
N LYS A 50 -3.06 6.24 -1.43
CA LYS A 50 -4.36 6.69 -1.96
C LYS A 50 -4.24 7.30 -3.34
N ALA A 51 -3.23 8.15 -3.56
CA ALA A 51 -2.94 8.71 -4.87
C ALA A 51 -2.49 7.65 -5.88
N TYR A 52 -1.66 6.70 -5.46
CA TYR A 52 -1.10 5.67 -6.33
C TYR A 52 -2.12 4.63 -6.78
N LEU A 53 -2.96 4.17 -5.84
CA LEU A 53 -4.01 3.18 -6.07
C LEU A 53 -5.33 3.80 -6.55
N GLU A 54 -5.39 5.14 -6.65
CA GLU A 54 -6.53 5.92 -7.11
C GLU A 54 -7.83 5.59 -6.35
N THR A 55 -7.71 5.43 -5.04
CA THR A 55 -8.82 5.10 -4.14
C THR A 55 -8.59 5.68 -2.75
N GLN A 56 -9.66 6.13 -2.11
CA GLN A 56 -9.62 6.64 -0.72
C GLN A 56 -9.89 5.54 0.31
N GLN A 57 -10.32 4.36 -0.14
CA GLN A 57 -10.75 3.26 0.72
C GLN A 57 -9.55 2.34 1.03
N ILE A 58 -8.57 2.87 1.74
CA ILE A 58 -7.36 2.16 2.17
C ILE A 58 -7.25 2.25 3.68
N ILE A 59 -6.86 1.15 4.30
CA ILE A 59 -6.48 1.08 5.71
C ILE A 59 -5.05 0.55 5.76
N CYS A 60 -4.13 1.39 6.22
CA CYS A 60 -2.77 0.98 6.51
C CYS A 60 -2.74 0.22 7.83
N SER A 61 -2.10 -0.94 7.87
CA SER A 61 -1.98 -1.78 9.07
C SER A 61 -0.57 -2.35 9.16
N THR A 62 -0.14 -2.70 10.36
CA THR A 62 1.15 -3.36 10.57
C THR A 62 0.97 -4.53 11.52
N SER A 63 1.87 -5.51 11.45
CA SER A 63 1.85 -6.68 12.32
C SER A 63 2.61 -6.40 13.61
N LEU A 64 2.26 -7.14 14.68
CA LEU A 64 2.98 -7.04 15.96
C LEU A 64 4.45 -7.45 15.84
N CYS A 65 4.78 -8.39 14.93
CA CYS A 65 6.17 -8.77 14.71
C CYS A 65 6.97 -7.65 14.04
N ALA A 66 6.40 -6.94 13.06
CA ALA A 66 7.08 -5.81 12.41
C ALA A 66 7.32 -4.65 13.40
N ILE A 67 6.38 -4.40 14.31
CA ILE A 67 6.57 -3.42 15.39
C ILE A 67 7.76 -3.82 16.27
N LYS A 68 7.75 -5.05 16.80
CA LYS A 68 8.83 -5.57 17.65
C LYS A 68 10.18 -5.58 16.96
N GLU A 69 10.22 -5.94 15.68
CA GLU A 69 11.44 -5.91 14.87
C GLU A 69 11.99 -4.48 14.77
N THR A 70 11.11 -3.49 14.59
CA THR A 70 11.51 -2.07 14.49
C THR A 70 11.98 -1.52 15.84
N GLU A 71 11.42 -1.97 16.96
CA GLU A 71 11.84 -1.56 18.31
C GLU A 71 13.24 -2.07 18.70
N LEU A 72 13.73 -3.13 18.03
CA LEU A 72 15.05 -3.71 18.27
C LEU A 72 16.16 -3.08 17.42
N LEU A 73 15.82 -2.22 16.46
CA LEU A 73 16.73 -1.50 15.57
C LEU A 73 17.09 -0.11 16.12
#